data_AF-A0A7K9YMX9-F1
#
_entry.id   AF-A0A7K9YMX9-F1
#
_cell.length_a   1.000
_cell.length_b   1.000
_cell.length_c   1.000
_cell.angle_alpha   90.00
_cell.angle_beta   90.00
_cell.angle_gamma   90.00
#
_symmetry.space_group_name_H-M   'P 1'
#
loop_
_entity.id
_entity.type
_entity.pdbx_description
1 polymer ?
#
loop_
_entity_poly.entity_id
_entity_poly.type
_entity_poly.pdbx_seq_one_letter_code
_entity_poly.pdbx_strand_id
1 'polypeptide(L)'
;MSFFPKISFQREVEEYLSKVFRNNELITALGTKEAESKYQSLLSHLSHPPAITTVRVNTNLASVKHVKKLLLEEIQKQFKGISVPVLEHPQLQDILLIPSIGPRQDLKKHESEVIVGAQCGYAVLRGAHVYVPGIISTSRFVKAGDLVSVYSDIEGKCKRGAKEFEGVKVFLGNGISELSRSDIFSSHSRTTGLGVRMTEPVYLSPSFDSVLPRHLFLQNLPSVVVSHVLNPQPGERILDMCAAPGGKTTHLAALMHDEGEVIAMDKIANKVRKLKQNAELLQLNCIKAFCYDGTKALSVEKKEDKQEGPPFLPESFDRILLDAPCSGMGQRPNMAYSSTLKEVTSYQPLQRKLFSVAVKLLKPGGVLVYSTCTITLSENEEQVAWALETFPCLQLQPQEPHIGGEGMRGAGLALHQLKLLQRFDPSAGTLQGTDMESLQDCREEDLVSLANKDCIGFFIAKFIKLKGK
;
A
#
# COMPACT_ATOMS: atom_id res chain seq x y z
N MET A 1 4.59 26.23 5.19
CA MET A 1 5.44 25.13 5.69
C MET A 1 4.57 23.89 5.81
N SER A 2 5.07 22.71 5.46
CA SER A 2 4.32 21.45 5.58
C SER A 2 4.02 21.14 7.04
N PHE A 3 2.88 20.50 7.33
CA PHE A 3 2.45 20.20 8.71
C PHE A 3 3.40 19.19 9.39
N PHE A 4 3.82 18.15 8.65
CA PHE A 4 4.85 17.21 9.09
C PHE A 4 6.21 17.56 8.48
N PRO A 5 7.32 17.23 9.18
CA PRO A 5 8.65 17.31 8.60
C PRO A 5 8.83 16.30 7.46
N LYS A 6 9.84 16.50 6.61
CA LYS A 6 10.25 15.51 5.61
C LYS A 6 10.59 14.17 6.28
N ILE A 7 10.40 13.07 5.54
CA ILE A 7 10.75 11.74 6.02
C ILE A 7 12.22 11.70 6.46
N SER A 8 12.47 11.09 7.61
CA SER A 8 13.82 10.88 8.13
C SER A 8 14.39 9.55 7.64
N PHE A 9 15.60 9.59 7.09
CA PHE A 9 16.37 8.42 6.67
C PHE A 9 17.68 8.35 7.45
N GLN A 10 18.27 7.15 7.51
CA GLN A 10 19.70 7.05 7.84
C GLN A 10 20.53 7.76 6.77
N ARG A 11 21.63 8.39 7.19
CA ARG A 11 22.48 9.21 6.31
C ARG A 11 22.88 8.49 5.02
N GLU A 12 23.33 7.24 5.10
CA GLU A 12 23.74 6.44 3.94
C GLU A 12 22.60 6.20 2.95
N VAL A 13 21.37 6.06 3.44
CA VAL A 13 20.17 5.87 2.63
C VAL A 13 19.77 7.19 1.95
N GLU A 14 19.84 8.32 2.66
CA GLU A 14 19.58 9.65 2.08
C GLU A 14 20.59 9.98 0.97
N GLU A 15 21.88 9.66 1.18
CA GLU A 15 22.94 9.83 0.18
C GLU A 15 22.71 8.92 -1.04
N TYR A 16 22.27 7.68 -0.83
CA TYR A 16 21.91 6.75 -1.91
C TYR A 16 20.74 7.28 -2.74
N LEU A 17 19.62 7.65 -2.11
CA LEU A 17 18.44 8.15 -2.78
C LEU A 17 18.72 9.45 -3.53
N SER A 18 19.48 10.36 -2.93
CA SER A 18 19.91 11.61 -3.57
C SER A 18 20.63 11.35 -4.90
N LYS A 19 21.50 10.33 -4.97
CA LYS A 19 22.16 9.93 -6.23
C LYS A 19 21.17 9.36 -7.25
N VAL A 20 20.21 8.56 -6.80
CA VAL A 20 19.19 7.94 -7.67
C VAL A 20 18.31 9.01 -8.35
N PHE A 21 17.79 9.96 -7.58
CA PHE A 21 16.89 11.02 -8.08
C PHE A 21 17.63 12.19 -8.74
N ARG A 22 18.97 12.18 -8.71
CA ARG A 22 19.84 13.14 -9.40
C ARG A 22 20.79 12.43 -10.38
N ASN A 23 20.36 11.32 -10.97
CA ASN A 23 21.16 10.64 -11.98
C ASN A 23 21.35 11.52 -13.22
N ASN A 24 22.38 11.20 -14.02
CA ASN A 24 22.77 12.02 -15.17
C ASN A 24 21.63 12.18 -16.19
N GLU A 25 20.86 11.13 -16.49
CA GLU A 25 19.76 11.21 -17.45
C GLU A 25 18.64 12.15 -16.97
N LEU A 26 18.30 12.12 -15.68
CA LEU A 26 17.32 13.03 -15.09
C LEU A 26 17.82 14.48 -15.09
N ILE A 27 19.08 14.70 -14.71
CA ILE A 27 19.68 16.04 -14.71
C ILE A 27 19.73 16.61 -16.13
N THR A 28 20.11 15.81 -17.13
CA THR A 28 20.09 16.26 -18.52
C THR A 28 18.68 16.60 -19.01
N ALA A 29 17.66 15.89 -18.51
CA ALA A 29 16.27 16.09 -18.92
C ALA A 29 15.59 17.30 -18.27
N LEU A 30 15.77 17.49 -16.96
CA LEU A 30 15.03 18.45 -16.14
C LEU A 30 15.91 19.62 -15.65
N GLY A 31 17.23 19.45 -15.70
CA GLY A 31 18.18 20.34 -15.02
C GLY A 31 18.31 20.04 -13.52
N THR A 32 19.48 20.37 -12.96
CA THR A 32 19.84 20.05 -11.57
C THR A 32 18.88 20.67 -10.54
N LYS A 33 18.43 21.90 -10.77
CA LYS A 33 17.55 22.62 -9.83
C LYS A 33 16.15 21.99 -9.76
N GLU A 34 15.58 21.61 -10.89
CA GLU A 34 14.24 21.01 -10.92
C GLU A 34 14.26 19.59 -10.35
N ALA A 35 15.27 18.78 -10.71
CA ALA A 35 15.46 17.45 -10.14
C ALA A 35 15.57 17.51 -8.61
N GLU A 36 16.30 18.49 -8.08
CA GLU A 36 16.42 18.67 -6.64
C GLU A 36 15.11 19.11 -5.98
N SER A 37 14.40 20.05 -6.60
CA SER A 37 13.08 20.48 -6.10
C SER A 37 12.09 19.32 -6.04
N LYS A 38 12.03 18.48 -7.08
CA LYS A 38 11.19 17.28 -7.10
C LYS A 38 11.59 16.29 -6.02
N TYR A 39 12.88 16.04 -5.82
CA TYR A 39 13.34 15.16 -4.76
C TYR A 39 12.96 15.67 -3.36
N GLN A 40 13.17 16.96 -3.06
CA GLN A 40 12.75 17.53 -1.77
C GLN A 40 11.22 17.51 -1.61
N SER A 41 10.47 17.74 -2.68
CA SER A 41 9.01 17.62 -2.68
C SER A 41 8.58 16.19 -2.32
N LEU A 42 9.14 15.18 -2.98
CA LEU A 42 8.89 13.77 -2.70
C LEU A 42 9.13 13.43 -1.22
N LEU A 43 10.26 13.84 -0.65
CA LEU A 43 10.57 13.62 0.76
C LEU A 43 9.54 14.25 1.72
N SER A 44 8.98 15.41 1.35
CA SER A 44 7.92 16.05 2.13
C SER A 44 6.59 15.28 2.03
N HIS A 45 6.20 14.85 0.83
CA HIS A 45 4.93 14.15 0.59
C HIS A 45 4.88 12.77 1.25
N LEU A 46 6.02 12.07 1.36
CA LEU A 46 6.07 10.75 1.99
C LEU A 46 5.59 10.75 3.45
N SER A 47 5.85 11.83 4.21
CA SER A 47 5.42 11.97 5.59
C SER A 47 3.91 12.19 5.79
N HIS A 48 3.20 12.57 4.73
CA HIS A 48 1.79 12.94 4.79
C HIS A 48 0.90 11.80 4.26
N PRO A 49 -0.27 11.56 4.88
CA PRO A 49 -1.20 10.57 4.35
C PRO A 49 -1.71 11.02 2.97
N PRO A 50 -2.04 10.08 2.06
CA PRO A 50 -2.79 10.41 0.86
C PRO A 50 -4.11 11.11 1.22
N ALA A 51 -4.47 12.15 0.47
CA ALA A 51 -5.67 12.96 0.69
C ALA A 51 -6.97 12.18 0.46
N ILE A 52 -6.91 11.09 -0.31
CA ILE A 52 -8.06 10.23 -0.60
C ILE A 52 -7.84 8.86 0.03
N THR A 53 -8.83 8.41 0.79
CA THR A 53 -8.94 7.03 1.24
C THR A 53 -9.65 6.20 0.16
N THR A 54 -8.98 5.14 -0.27
CA THR A 54 -9.49 4.24 -1.31
C THR A 54 -9.94 2.92 -0.68
N VAL A 55 -11.14 2.47 -1.05
CA VAL A 55 -11.66 1.15 -0.69
C VAL A 55 -12.07 0.39 -1.93
N ARG A 56 -11.71 -0.90 -1.98
CA ARG A 56 -12.16 -1.81 -3.02
C ARG A 56 -13.45 -2.48 -2.57
N VAL A 57 -14.42 -2.52 -3.47
CA VAL A 57 -15.69 -3.21 -3.29
C VAL A 57 -15.53 -4.68 -3.71
N ASN A 58 -16.05 -5.59 -2.90
CA ASN A 58 -16.18 -7.00 -3.26
C ASN A 58 -17.40 -7.20 -4.16
N THR A 59 -17.19 -7.03 -5.47
CA THR A 59 -18.22 -7.12 -6.51
C THR A 59 -18.82 -8.52 -6.64
N ASN A 60 -18.19 -9.55 -6.09
CA ASN A 60 -18.75 -10.90 -6.03
C ASN A 60 -19.98 -10.99 -5.11
N LEU A 61 -20.04 -10.16 -4.06
CA LEU A 61 -21.11 -10.20 -3.05
C LEU A 61 -22.09 -9.04 -3.14
N ALA A 62 -21.64 -7.86 -3.59
CA ALA A 62 -22.51 -6.69 -3.67
C ALA A 62 -22.10 -5.74 -4.79
N SER A 63 -23.08 -5.03 -5.35
CA SER A 63 -22.83 -3.98 -6.33
C SER A 63 -22.19 -2.74 -5.66
N VAL A 64 -21.38 -2.01 -6.43
CA VAL A 64 -20.73 -0.78 -5.97
C VAL A 64 -21.74 0.26 -5.51
N LYS A 65 -22.87 0.42 -6.22
CA LYS A 65 -23.96 1.32 -5.85
C LYS A 65 -24.56 0.97 -4.48
N HIS A 66 -24.76 -0.31 -4.20
CA HIS A 66 -25.29 -0.76 -2.91
C HIS A 66 -24.30 -0.46 -1.78
N VAL A 67 -23.02 -0.82 -1.96
CA VAL A 67 -21.98 -0.61 -0.96
C VAL A 67 -21.73 0.87 -0.71
N LYS A 68 -21.75 1.71 -1.75
CA LYS A 68 -21.66 3.17 -1.64
C LYS A 68 -22.75 3.74 -0.74
N LYS A 69 -24.00 3.30 -0.89
CA LYS A 69 -25.12 3.73 -0.03
C LYS A 69 -24.86 3.36 1.44
N LEU A 70 -24.49 2.10 1.70
CA LEU A 70 -24.18 1.65 3.07
C LEU A 70 -23.01 2.43 3.68
N LEU A 71 -22.00 2.74 2.87
CA LEU A 71 -20.82 3.45 3.31
C LEU A 71 -21.11 4.92 3.60
N LEU A 72 -21.98 5.58 2.83
CA LEU A 72 -22.49 6.92 3.12
C LEU A 72 -23.20 6.96 4.48
N GLU A 73 -24.09 6.01 4.73
CA GLU A 73 -24.79 5.91 6.02
C GLU A 73 -23.82 5.69 7.19
N GLU A 74 -22.77 4.90 7.00
CA GLU A 74 -21.76 4.65 8.02
C GLU A 74 -20.87 5.88 8.29
N ILE A 75 -20.42 6.56 7.24
CA ILE A 75 -19.62 7.79 7.37
C ILE A 75 -20.43 8.88 8.09
N GLN A 76 -21.72 9.04 7.77
CA GLN A 76 -22.59 9.98 8.46
C GLN A 76 -22.70 9.70 9.97
N LYS A 77 -22.74 8.42 10.37
CA LYS A 77 -22.72 8.02 11.79
C LYS A 77 -21.38 8.34 12.45
N GLN A 78 -20.27 8.02 11.79
CA GLN A 78 -18.94 8.24 12.35
C GLN A 78 -18.61 9.73 12.51
N PHE A 79 -19.00 10.57 11.55
CA PHE A 79 -18.65 11.98 11.56
C PHE A 79 -19.72 12.90 12.14
N LYS A 80 -20.68 12.36 12.92
CA LYS A 80 -21.67 13.14 13.70
C LYS A 80 -22.39 14.24 12.88
N GLY A 81 -22.76 13.92 11.64
CA GLY A 81 -23.50 14.83 10.75
C GLY A 81 -22.65 15.64 9.77
N ILE A 82 -21.32 15.49 9.77
CA ILE A 82 -20.46 16.04 8.71
C ILE A 82 -20.67 15.20 7.44
N SER A 83 -21.07 15.85 6.35
CA SER A 83 -21.24 15.20 5.05
C SER A 83 -19.91 15.16 4.30
N VAL A 84 -19.42 13.95 4.02
CA VAL A 84 -18.25 13.70 3.17
C VAL A 84 -18.69 12.88 1.97
N PRO A 85 -18.34 13.28 0.73
CA PRO A 85 -18.77 12.55 -0.46
C PRO A 85 -18.06 11.20 -0.57
N VAL A 86 -18.74 10.24 -1.20
CA VAL A 86 -18.20 8.93 -1.58
C VAL A 86 -18.28 8.83 -3.09
N LEU A 87 -17.14 8.92 -3.76
CA LEU A 87 -17.07 8.96 -5.22
C LEU A 87 -16.78 7.57 -5.79
N GLU A 88 -17.26 7.31 -7.00
CA GLU A 88 -16.90 6.14 -7.80
C GLU A 88 -15.77 6.55 -8.76
N HIS A 89 -14.76 5.70 -8.93
CA HIS A 89 -13.69 6.01 -9.87
C HIS A 89 -14.12 5.67 -11.32
N PRO A 90 -14.00 6.59 -12.29
CA PRO A 90 -14.57 6.42 -13.64
C PRO A 90 -13.94 5.26 -14.43
N GLN A 91 -12.64 4.99 -14.24
CA GLN A 91 -11.93 3.91 -14.93
C GLN A 91 -11.80 2.62 -14.11
N LEU A 92 -12.11 2.66 -12.81
CA LEU A 92 -11.94 1.54 -11.87
C LEU A 92 -13.27 1.31 -11.19
N GLN A 93 -14.09 0.47 -11.80
CA GLN A 93 -15.52 0.35 -11.47
C GLN A 93 -15.79 -0.32 -10.11
N ASP A 94 -14.75 -0.86 -9.47
CA ASP A 94 -14.82 -1.62 -8.22
C ASP A 94 -14.16 -0.91 -7.03
N ILE A 95 -13.95 0.41 -7.13
CA ILE A 95 -13.45 1.22 -6.00
C ILE A 95 -14.35 2.40 -5.66
N LEU A 96 -14.31 2.76 -4.38
CA LEU A 96 -14.87 4.00 -3.85
C LEU A 96 -13.74 4.87 -3.28
N LEU A 97 -13.88 6.17 -3.50
CA LEU A 97 -12.95 7.21 -3.08
C LEU A 97 -13.61 8.08 -2.02
N ILE A 98 -12.91 8.29 -0.92
CA ILE A 98 -13.41 9.07 0.21
C ILE A 98 -12.36 10.12 0.58
N PRO A 99 -12.65 11.42 0.41
CA PRO A 99 -11.73 12.46 0.80
C PRO A 99 -11.48 12.47 2.31
N SER A 100 -10.24 12.73 2.68
CA SER A 100 -9.81 12.96 4.06
C SER A 100 -9.78 14.46 4.34
N ILE A 101 -10.27 14.88 5.51
CA ILE A 101 -10.25 16.28 5.94
C ILE A 101 -9.01 16.51 6.81
N GLY A 102 -8.16 17.48 6.47
CA GLY A 102 -6.97 17.82 7.23
C GLY A 102 -5.81 18.35 6.37
N PRO A 103 -4.70 18.79 6.99
CA PRO A 103 -4.43 18.71 8.43
C PRO A 103 -5.14 19.79 9.24
N ARG A 104 -5.76 19.41 10.36
CA ARG A 104 -6.37 20.33 11.34
C ARG A 104 -5.32 20.88 12.30
N GLN A 105 -5.16 22.20 12.34
CA GLN A 105 -4.09 22.88 13.10
C GLN A 105 -4.57 23.52 14.41
N ASP A 106 -5.88 23.65 14.58
CA ASP A 106 -6.58 24.33 15.67
C ASP A 106 -6.83 23.45 16.91
N LEU A 107 -6.31 22.21 16.89
CA LEU A 107 -6.52 21.23 17.96
C LEU A 107 -5.71 21.57 19.22
N LYS A 108 -6.42 21.76 20.35
CA LYS A 108 -5.79 21.98 21.66
C LYS A 108 -5.26 20.67 22.24
N LYS A 109 -3.98 20.67 22.65
CA LYS A 109 -3.34 19.52 23.29
C LYS A 109 -3.77 19.41 24.76
N HIS A 110 -3.94 18.18 25.24
CA HIS A 110 -4.24 17.84 26.63
C HIS A 110 -2.96 17.46 27.40
N GLU A 111 -3.00 17.57 28.72
CA GLU A 111 -1.89 17.20 29.60
C GLU A 111 -1.65 15.68 29.66
N SER A 112 -2.72 14.90 29.54
CA SER A 112 -2.63 13.44 29.49
C SER A 112 -2.21 12.98 28.10
N GLU A 113 -1.09 12.27 28.02
CA GLU A 113 -0.50 11.82 26.76
C GLU A 113 -0.58 10.29 26.61
N VAL A 114 -0.76 9.84 25.38
CA VAL A 114 -0.59 8.44 24.96
C VAL A 114 0.39 8.41 23.80
N ILE A 115 1.42 7.58 23.89
CA ILE A 115 2.44 7.43 22.87
C ILE A 115 2.29 6.07 22.22
N VAL A 116 2.18 6.08 20.89
CA VAL A 116 2.08 4.89 20.05
C VAL A 116 3.33 4.71 19.20
N GLY A 117 3.57 3.49 18.74
CA GLY A 117 4.65 3.24 17.78
C GLY A 117 4.36 3.84 16.41
N ALA A 118 5.41 4.11 15.63
CA ALA A 118 5.32 4.71 14.29
C ALA A 118 4.24 4.08 13.39
N GLN A 119 4.21 2.75 13.27
CA GLN A 119 3.22 2.05 12.43
C GLN A 119 1.77 2.25 12.91
N CYS A 120 1.56 2.29 14.23
CA CYS A 120 0.25 2.62 14.79
C CYS A 120 -0.11 4.08 14.52
N GLY A 121 0.88 4.99 14.60
CA GLY A 121 0.69 6.40 14.26
C GLY A 121 0.28 6.60 12.80
N TYR A 122 0.92 5.88 11.87
CA TYR A 122 0.57 5.91 10.46
C TYR A 122 -0.85 5.38 10.19
N ALA A 123 -1.28 4.34 10.92
CA ALA A 123 -2.65 3.84 10.85
C ALA A 123 -3.66 4.88 11.37
N VAL A 124 -3.35 5.59 12.46
CA VAL A 124 -4.20 6.66 13.01
C VAL A 124 -4.37 7.79 12.00
N LEU A 125 -3.31 8.20 11.32
CA LEU A 125 -3.37 9.22 10.25
C LEU A 125 -4.18 8.77 9.03
N ARG A 126 -4.44 7.47 8.90
CA ARG A 126 -5.30 6.87 7.87
C ARG A 126 -6.72 6.56 8.40
N GLY A 127 -7.10 7.08 9.56
CA GLY A 127 -8.44 6.98 10.13
C GLY A 127 -8.63 5.88 11.18
N ALA A 128 -7.59 5.12 11.53
CA ALA A 128 -7.71 4.08 12.54
C ALA A 128 -7.82 4.65 13.96
N HIS A 129 -8.51 3.92 14.83
CA HIS A 129 -8.37 4.11 16.27
C HIS A 129 -7.08 3.46 16.80
N VAL A 130 -6.71 3.78 18.04
CA VAL A 130 -5.53 3.18 18.67
C VAL A 130 -5.94 1.91 19.41
N TYR A 131 -5.36 0.78 19.02
CA TYR A 131 -5.53 -0.48 19.72
C TYR A 131 -4.42 -0.71 20.73
N VAL A 132 -4.73 -1.41 21.82
CA VAL A 132 -3.81 -1.67 22.94
C VAL A 132 -2.43 -2.16 22.51
N PRO A 133 -2.27 -3.09 21.54
CA PRO A 133 -0.93 -3.54 21.14
C PRO A 133 -0.02 -2.42 20.61
N GLY A 134 -0.61 -1.36 20.04
CA GLY A 134 0.10 -0.22 19.48
C GLY A 134 0.51 0.85 20.50
N ILE A 135 -0.03 0.81 21.72
CA ILE A 135 0.32 1.74 22.80
C ILE A 135 1.67 1.34 23.41
N ILE A 136 2.61 2.27 23.41
CA ILE A 136 3.96 2.10 23.99
C ILE A 136 4.03 2.73 25.37
N SER A 137 3.51 3.94 25.53
CA SER A 137 3.59 4.71 26.79
C SER A 137 2.33 5.54 27.01
N THR A 138 2.04 5.87 28.27
CA THR A 138 0.93 6.74 28.68
C THR A 138 1.32 7.58 29.90
N SER A 139 0.65 8.71 30.13
CA SER A 139 0.82 9.46 31.38
C SER A 139 0.43 8.61 32.60
N ARG A 140 1.02 8.92 33.76
CA ARG A 140 0.91 8.12 34.99
C ARG A 140 -0.52 7.87 35.47
N PHE A 141 -1.41 8.83 35.26
CA PHE A 141 -2.73 8.87 35.87
C PHE A 141 -3.89 8.66 34.89
N VAL A 142 -3.62 8.20 33.65
CA VAL A 142 -4.66 7.96 32.65
C VAL A 142 -5.63 6.88 33.11
N LYS A 143 -6.91 7.22 33.14
CA LYS A 143 -8.05 6.36 33.42
C LYS A 143 -8.93 6.20 32.17
N ALA A 144 -9.79 5.20 32.19
CA ALA A 144 -10.84 5.06 31.19
C ALA A 144 -11.79 6.27 31.26
N GLY A 145 -12.13 6.84 30.10
CA GLY A 145 -12.92 8.06 29.94
C GLY A 145 -12.10 9.35 29.84
N ASP A 146 -10.80 9.33 30.14
CA ASP A 146 -9.97 10.54 30.08
C ASP A 146 -9.76 11.01 28.63
N LEU A 147 -9.82 12.33 28.45
CA LEU A 147 -9.37 12.98 27.22
C LEU A 147 -7.84 12.99 27.18
N VAL A 148 -7.28 12.45 26.11
CA VAL A 148 -5.84 12.27 25.93
C VAL A 148 -5.38 12.80 24.58
N SER A 149 -4.17 13.33 24.54
CA SER A 149 -3.46 13.64 23.30
C SER A 149 -2.58 12.47 22.88
N VAL A 150 -2.75 12.03 21.64
CA VAL A 150 -2.02 10.88 21.09
C VAL A 150 -0.83 11.36 20.27
N TYR A 151 0.33 10.76 20.52
CA TYR A 151 1.58 11.05 19.84
C TYR A 151 2.21 9.80 19.22
N SER A 152 2.85 9.96 18.08
CA SER A 152 3.68 8.92 17.46
C SER A 152 5.14 9.05 17.86
N ASP A 153 5.74 7.97 18.33
CA ASP A 153 7.20 7.80 18.42
C ASP A 153 7.73 7.34 17.06
N ILE A 154 8.15 8.31 16.24
CA ILE A 154 8.66 8.06 14.88
C ILE A 154 10.07 7.45 14.89
N GLU A 155 10.86 7.69 15.94
CA GLU A 155 12.23 7.18 16.04
C GLU A 155 12.31 5.80 16.68
N GLY A 156 11.21 5.32 17.30
CA GLY A 156 11.16 4.03 17.98
C GLY A 156 12.03 3.97 19.25
N LYS A 157 12.26 5.12 19.90
CA LYS A 157 13.13 5.23 21.09
C LYS A 157 12.37 5.08 22.41
N CYS A 158 11.04 5.18 22.39
CA CYS A 158 10.21 5.07 23.57
C CYS A 158 10.17 3.61 24.06
N LYS A 159 10.49 3.40 25.35
CA LYS A 159 10.42 2.07 25.96
C LYS A 159 8.98 1.76 26.37
N ARG A 160 8.52 0.55 26.07
CA ARG A 160 7.17 0.10 26.44
C ARG A 160 6.96 0.20 27.96
N GLY A 161 5.88 0.84 28.38
CA GLY A 161 5.58 1.08 29.79
C GLY A 161 6.31 2.27 30.40
N ALA A 162 6.99 3.12 29.61
CA ALA A 162 7.48 4.41 30.11
C ALA A 162 6.32 5.27 30.67
N LYS A 163 6.62 6.17 31.59
CA LYS A 163 5.66 7.11 32.20
C LYS A 163 5.74 8.51 31.59
N GLU A 164 6.90 8.83 31.04
CA GLU A 164 7.29 10.10 30.41
C GLU A 164 8.19 9.76 29.22
N PHE A 165 8.19 10.62 28.20
CA PHE A 165 9.06 10.50 27.03
C PHE A 165 9.41 11.88 26.50
N GLU A 166 10.70 12.21 26.53
CA GLU A 166 11.24 13.50 26.08
C GLU A 166 11.81 13.45 24.66
N GLY A 167 11.70 12.30 23.97
CA GLY A 167 12.15 12.16 22.58
C GLY A 167 11.23 12.86 21.58
N VAL A 168 11.52 12.66 20.29
CA VAL A 168 10.74 13.24 19.20
C VAL A 168 9.35 12.60 19.15
N LYS A 169 8.33 13.42 19.41
CA LYS A 169 6.91 13.05 19.38
C LYS A 169 6.19 13.81 18.28
N VAL A 170 5.40 13.12 17.45
CA VAL A 170 4.51 13.76 16.46
C VAL A 170 3.07 13.70 16.93
N PHE A 171 2.40 14.84 17.05
CA PHE A 171 1.00 14.89 17.47
C PHE A 171 0.08 14.34 16.38
N LEU A 172 -0.80 13.40 16.77
CA LEU A 172 -1.74 12.73 15.87
C LEU A 172 -3.18 13.20 16.05
N GLY A 173 -3.49 13.83 17.18
CA GLY A 173 -4.82 14.29 17.54
C GLY A 173 -5.21 13.90 18.96
N ASN A 174 -6.46 14.20 19.31
CA ASN A 174 -7.03 13.86 20.61
C ASN A 174 -8.00 12.67 20.52
N GLY A 175 -8.16 11.98 21.64
CA GLY A 175 -9.08 10.86 21.78
C GLY A 175 -9.51 10.63 23.22
N ILE A 176 -10.40 9.66 23.41
CA ILE A 176 -10.86 9.19 24.72
C ILE A 176 -10.18 7.86 25.00
N SER A 177 -9.50 7.76 26.15
CA SER A 177 -8.91 6.49 26.59
C SER A 177 -10.02 5.54 27.01
N GLU A 178 -10.06 4.33 26.46
CA GLU A 178 -11.04 3.30 26.82
C GLU A 178 -10.56 2.44 28.00
N LEU A 179 -9.26 2.53 28.32
CA LEU A 179 -8.62 1.73 29.35
C LEU A 179 -7.75 2.61 30.26
N SER A 180 -7.55 2.14 31.49
CA SER A 180 -6.56 2.75 32.38
C SER A 180 -5.14 2.31 32.02
N ARG A 181 -4.13 3.06 32.47
CA ARG A 181 -2.73 2.67 32.33
C ARG A 181 -2.45 1.26 32.91
N SER A 182 -3.04 0.94 34.07
CA SER A 182 -2.88 -0.37 34.71
C SER A 182 -3.41 -1.50 33.83
N ASP A 183 -4.51 -1.28 33.11
CA ASP A 183 -5.11 -2.30 32.24
C ASP A 183 -4.30 -2.51 30.96
N ILE A 184 -3.74 -1.43 30.42
CA ILE A 184 -2.91 -1.45 29.19
C ILE A 184 -1.59 -2.21 29.43
N PHE A 185 -0.97 -2.02 30.59
CA PHE A 185 0.34 -2.62 30.93
C PHE A 185 0.27 -3.73 31.97
N SER A 186 -0.93 -4.28 32.24
CA SER A 186 -1.10 -5.41 33.15
C SER A 186 -0.34 -6.64 32.65
N SER A 187 0.36 -7.33 33.55
CA SER A 187 1.12 -8.54 33.25
C SER A 187 0.25 -9.79 33.05
N HIS A 188 -1.03 -9.75 33.44
CA HIS A 188 -1.88 -10.94 33.57
C HIS A 188 -2.80 -11.20 32.36
N SER A 189 -2.93 -10.26 31.42
CA SER A 189 -3.71 -10.45 30.19
C SER A 189 -3.07 -9.73 29.01
N ARG A 190 -2.89 -10.43 27.87
CA ARG A 190 -2.68 -9.75 26.59
C ARG A 190 -3.99 -9.10 26.18
N THR A 191 -4.28 -7.93 26.73
CA THR A 191 -5.48 -7.17 26.40
C THR A 191 -5.41 -6.79 24.92
N THR A 192 -6.29 -7.39 24.12
CA THR A 192 -6.49 -7.04 22.72
C THR A 192 -7.80 -6.28 22.62
N GLY A 193 -7.78 -5.11 21.99
CA GLY A 193 -8.97 -4.28 21.87
C GLY A 193 -8.63 -2.81 21.67
N LEU A 194 -9.69 -2.01 21.63
CA LEU A 194 -9.60 -0.56 21.53
C LEU A 194 -8.96 0.02 22.79
N GLY A 195 -7.89 0.80 22.62
CA GLY A 195 -7.20 1.47 23.71
C GLY A 195 -7.54 2.95 23.78
N VAL A 196 -7.49 3.66 22.64
CA VAL A 196 -7.92 5.07 22.53
C VAL A 196 -8.83 5.22 21.33
N ARG A 197 -10.05 5.72 21.57
CA ARG A 197 -10.97 6.14 20.52
C ARG A 197 -10.60 7.55 20.08
N MET A 198 -10.08 7.69 18.86
CA MET A 198 -9.76 8.99 18.29
C MET A 198 -11.04 9.81 18.06
N THR A 199 -11.10 11.01 18.62
CA THR A 199 -12.25 11.93 18.49
C THR A 199 -11.91 13.16 17.66
N GLU A 200 -10.68 13.66 17.78
CA GLU A 200 -10.18 14.83 17.06
C GLU A 200 -8.81 14.52 16.42
N PRO A 201 -8.74 13.63 15.41
CA PRO A 201 -7.48 13.35 14.70
C PRO A 201 -7.00 14.53 13.86
N VAL A 202 -5.69 14.69 13.63
CA VAL A 202 -5.16 15.72 12.71
C VAL A 202 -5.75 15.56 11.30
N TYR A 203 -5.85 14.32 10.82
CA TYR A 203 -6.51 13.95 9.58
C TYR A 203 -7.77 13.15 9.90
N LEU A 204 -8.94 13.70 9.56
CA LEU A 204 -10.22 13.03 9.69
C LEU A 204 -10.45 12.16 8.45
N SER A 205 -10.19 10.87 8.61
CA SER A 205 -10.53 9.80 7.66
C SER A 205 -11.43 8.78 8.36
N PRO A 206 -12.36 8.12 7.65
CA PRO A 206 -13.26 7.18 8.29
C PRO A 206 -12.52 5.93 8.79
N SER A 207 -13.01 5.37 9.89
CA SER A 207 -12.54 4.08 10.39
C SER A 207 -13.27 2.97 9.65
N PHE A 208 -12.51 1.99 9.16
CA PHE A 208 -13.06 0.79 8.52
C PHE A 208 -12.96 -0.45 9.41
N ASP A 209 -12.73 -0.25 10.71
CA ASP A 209 -12.76 -1.39 11.63
C ASP A 209 -14.18 -1.97 11.70
N SER A 210 -14.30 -3.25 11.36
CA SER A 210 -15.58 -3.98 11.34
C SER A 210 -16.68 -3.38 10.45
N VAL A 211 -16.35 -2.42 9.58
CA VAL A 211 -17.30 -1.81 8.63
C VAL A 211 -17.40 -2.67 7.37
N LEU A 212 -18.58 -3.24 7.14
CA LEU A 212 -18.90 -4.02 5.94
C LEU A 212 -17.79 -5.05 5.57
N PRO A 213 -17.33 -5.90 6.51
CA PRO A 213 -16.10 -6.69 6.37
C PRO A 213 -16.12 -7.69 5.21
N ARG A 214 -17.31 -8.05 4.71
CA ARG A 214 -17.48 -8.92 3.54
C ARG A 214 -17.56 -8.16 2.21
N HIS A 215 -17.87 -6.87 2.26
CA HIS A 215 -18.10 -6.03 1.08
C HIS A 215 -16.93 -5.10 0.76
N LEU A 216 -16.08 -4.80 1.74
CA LEU A 216 -14.98 -3.85 1.59
C LEU A 216 -13.62 -4.49 1.84
N PHE A 217 -12.63 -4.01 1.09
CA PHE A 217 -11.23 -4.26 1.36
C PHE A 217 -10.46 -2.94 1.24
N LEU A 218 -9.79 -2.52 2.33
CA LEU A 218 -8.92 -1.34 2.30
C LEU A 218 -7.71 -1.61 1.40
N GLN A 219 -7.62 -0.87 0.29
CA GLN A 219 -6.56 -1.06 -0.70
C GLN A 219 -6.22 0.27 -1.35
N ASN A 220 -4.93 0.59 -1.39
CA ASN A 220 -4.46 1.80 -2.06
C ASN A 220 -4.75 1.71 -3.57
N LEU A 221 -5.10 2.85 -4.18
CA LEU A 221 -5.42 2.95 -5.60
C LEU A 221 -4.42 2.22 -6.52
N PRO A 222 -3.09 2.44 -6.45
CA PRO A 222 -2.15 1.73 -7.32
C PRO A 222 -2.19 0.22 -7.17
N SER A 223 -2.47 -0.29 -5.96
CA SER A 223 -2.58 -1.72 -5.72
C SER A 223 -3.84 -2.35 -6.31
N VAL A 224 -4.90 -1.57 -6.55
CA VAL A 224 -6.09 -1.99 -7.29
C VAL A 224 -5.79 -1.99 -8.80
N VAL A 225 -5.10 -0.96 -9.30
CA VAL A 225 -4.69 -0.85 -10.71
C VAL A 225 -3.92 -2.08 -11.17
N VAL A 226 -3.05 -2.64 -10.32
CA VAL A 226 -2.29 -3.86 -10.65
C VAL A 226 -3.17 -5.02 -11.13
N SER A 227 -4.28 -5.30 -10.43
CA SER A 227 -5.15 -6.42 -10.79
C SER A 227 -5.88 -6.16 -12.11
N HIS A 228 -6.33 -4.92 -12.34
CA HIS A 228 -6.94 -4.51 -13.61
C HIS A 228 -5.94 -4.57 -14.77
N VAL A 229 -4.70 -4.13 -14.55
CA VAL A 229 -3.62 -4.19 -15.56
C VAL A 229 -3.26 -5.65 -15.92
N LEU A 230 -3.29 -6.56 -14.94
CA LEU A 230 -3.11 -8.00 -15.19
C LEU A 230 -4.27 -8.56 -16.04
N ASN A 231 -5.46 -7.98 -15.90
CA ASN A 231 -6.67 -8.29 -16.66
C ASN A 231 -6.97 -9.81 -16.70
N PRO A 232 -7.20 -10.44 -15.53
CA PRO A 232 -7.49 -11.86 -15.44
C PRO A 232 -8.83 -12.20 -16.10
N GLN A 233 -8.92 -13.31 -16.83
CA GLN A 233 -10.19 -13.75 -17.42
C GLN A 233 -10.78 -14.94 -16.65
N PRO A 234 -12.12 -15.06 -16.59
CA PRO A 234 -12.78 -16.25 -16.07
C PRO A 234 -12.24 -17.54 -16.71
N GLY A 235 -12.00 -18.56 -15.89
CA GLY A 235 -11.48 -19.87 -16.30
C GLY A 235 -9.95 -19.97 -16.44
N GLU A 236 -9.22 -18.85 -16.33
CA GLU A 236 -7.76 -18.87 -16.41
C GLU A 236 -7.09 -19.40 -15.14
N ARG A 237 -5.83 -19.82 -15.28
CA ARG A 237 -4.97 -20.22 -14.17
C ARG A 237 -3.94 -19.14 -13.88
N ILE A 238 -4.03 -18.53 -12.70
CA ILE A 238 -3.25 -17.35 -12.31
C ILE A 238 -2.37 -17.65 -11.11
N LEU A 239 -1.13 -17.16 -11.13
CA LEU A 239 -0.20 -17.25 -10.01
C LEU A 239 0.07 -15.87 -9.41
N ASP A 240 -0.18 -15.72 -8.11
CA ASP A 240 0.31 -14.62 -7.29
C ASP A 240 1.49 -15.14 -6.43
N MET A 241 2.71 -14.73 -6.79
CA MET A 241 3.94 -15.31 -6.20
C MET A 241 4.26 -14.80 -4.79
N CYS A 242 3.71 -13.65 -4.40
CA CYS A 242 4.02 -12.93 -3.16
C CYS A 242 2.73 -12.32 -2.59
N ALA A 243 1.79 -13.20 -2.30
CA ALA A 243 0.37 -12.88 -2.29
C ALA A 243 -0.13 -12.20 -1.01
N ALA A 244 0.54 -12.40 0.14
CA ALA A 244 -0.05 -12.01 1.40
C ALA A 244 0.04 -10.49 1.66
N PRO A 245 -1.01 -9.88 2.25
CA PRO A 245 -2.15 -10.51 2.93
C PRO A 245 -3.36 -10.87 2.03
N GLY A 246 -3.22 -10.87 0.71
CA GLY A 246 -4.24 -11.34 -0.22
C GLY A 246 -5.08 -10.25 -0.88
N GLY A 247 -4.71 -8.97 -0.75
CA GLY A 247 -5.50 -7.87 -1.33
C GLY A 247 -5.61 -7.95 -2.86
N LYS A 248 -4.48 -8.20 -3.54
CA LYS A 248 -4.45 -8.41 -4.99
C LYS A 248 -5.00 -9.78 -5.37
N THR A 249 -4.63 -10.84 -4.65
CA THR A 249 -5.15 -12.20 -4.86
C THR A 249 -6.68 -12.28 -4.85
N THR A 250 -7.32 -11.70 -3.83
CA THR A 250 -8.78 -11.69 -3.71
C THR A 250 -9.43 -10.79 -4.74
N HIS A 251 -8.71 -9.76 -5.21
CA HIS A 251 -9.17 -8.92 -6.31
C HIS A 251 -9.11 -9.67 -7.65
N LEU A 252 -8.04 -10.41 -7.93
CA LEU A 252 -7.93 -11.26 -9.11
C LEU A 252 -9.08 -12.28 -9.18
N ALA A 253 -9.35 -12.97 -8.07
CA ALA A 253 -10.47 -13.91 -7.99
C ALA A 253 -11.83 -13.22 -8.23
N ALA A 254 -12.04 -12.02 -7.67
CA ALA A 254 -13.27 -11.25 -7.87
C ALA A 254 -13.44 -10.79 -9.34
N LEU A 255 -12.36 -10.37 -10.02
CA LEU A 255 -12.40 -10.00 -11.44
C LEU A 255 -12.67 -11.21 -12.35
N MET A 256 -12.29 -12.42 -11.91
CA MET A 256 -12.60 -13.67 -12.59
C MET A 256 -13.99 -14.22 -12.24
N HIS A 257 -14.81 -13.48 -11.48
CA HIS A 257 -16.11 -13.94 -10.98
C HIS A 257 -16.04 -15.26 -10.19
N ASP A 258 -14.93 -15.49 -9.48
CA ASP A 258 -14.62 -16.75 -8.78
C ASP A 258 -14.58 -17.99 -9.70
N GLU A 259 -14.44 -17.80 -11.02
CA GLU A 259 -14.33 -18.86 -12.02
C GLU A 259 -12.89 -19.03 -12.51
N GLY A 260 -12.29 -20.20 -12.31
CA GLY A 260 -10.90 -20.51 -12.71
C GLY A 260 -10.05 -20.95 -11.52
N GLU A 261 -8.77 -20.62 -11.52
CA GLU A 261 -7.86 -20.97 -10.42
C GLU A 261 -6.87 -19.84 -10.13
N VAL A 262 -6.86 -19.35 -8.88
CA VAL A 262 -5.88 -18.37 -8.38
C VAL A 262 -4.98 -19.06 -7.36
N ILE A 263 -3.77 -19.40 -7.78
CA ILE A 263 -2.73 -19.93 -6.91
C ILE A 263 -2.02 -18.78 -6.21
N ALA A 264 -2.00 -18.79 -4.88
CA ALA A 264 -1.41 -17.74 -4.06
C ALA A 264 -0.28 -18.31 -3.19
N MET A 265 0.91 -17.73 -3.27
CA MET A 265 2.06 -18.16 -2.47
C MET A 265 2.58 -17.04 -1.57
N ASP A 266 2.98 -17.38 -0.36
CA ASP A 266 3.82 -16.54 0.49
C ASP A 266 4.74 -17.41 1.34
N LYS A 267 5.92 -16.90 1.67
CA LYS A 267 6.93 -17.64 2.45
C LYS A 267 6.55 -17.81 3.92
N ILE A 268 5.70 -16.95 4.46
CA ILE A 268 5.43 -16.86 5.90
C ILE A 268 4.06 -17.48 6.23
N ALA A 269 4.04 -18.52 7.05
CA ALA A 269 2.82 -19.27 7.38
C ALA A 269 1.70 -18.39 7.98
N ASN A 270 2.03 -17.45 8.86
CA ASN A 270 1.05 -16.53 9.45
C ASN A 270 0.41 -15.61 8.40
N LYS A 271 1.21 -15.19 7.41
CA LYS A 271 0.73 -14.36 6.30
C LYS A 271 -0.21 -15.14 5.38
N VAL A 272 0.11 -16.39 5.09
CA VAL A 272 -0.79 -17.31 4.35
C VAL A 272 -2.08 -17.57 5.12
N ARG A 273 -2.02 -17.75 6.45
CA ARG A 273 -3.23 -17.88 7.27
C ARG A 273 -4.13 -16.65 7.14
N LYS A 274 -3.56 -15.46 7.17
CA LYS A 274 -4.33 -14.21 7.00
C LYS A 274 -4.93 -14.09 5.59
N LEU A 275 -4.19 -14.51 4.55
CA LEU A 275 -4.71 -14.58 3.19
C LEU A 275 -5.93 -15.52 3.10
N LYS A 276 -5.83 -16.73 3.67
CA LYS A 276 -6.96 -17.69 3.71
C LYS A 276 -8.18 -17.11 4.43
N GLN A 277 -7.97 -16.45 5.57
CA GLN A 277 -9.05 -15.76 6.31
C GLN A 277 -9.72 -14.67 5.46
N ASN A 278 -8.94 -13.89 4.71
CA ASN A 278 -9.49 -12.86 3.83
C ASN A 278 -10.26 -13.46 2.64
N ALA A 279 -9.76 -14.55 2.04
CA ALA A 279 -10.46 -15.26 0.98
C ALA A 279 -11.81 -15.85 1.46
N GLU A 280 -11.82 -16.47 2.64
CA GLU A 280 -13.03 -17.01 3.27
C GLU A 280 -14.03 -15.90 3.62
N LEU A 281 -13.56 -14.80 4.23
CA LEU A 281 -14.39 -13.65 4.58
C LEU A 281 -15.08 -13.02 3.35
N LEU A 282 -14.36 -12.95 2.22
CA LEU A 282 -14.87 -12.41 0.96
C LEU A 282 -15.60 -13.44 0.09
N GLN A 283 -15.69 -14.70 0.54
CA GLN A 283 -16.33 -15.83 -0.16
C GLN A 283 -15.78 -16.07 -1.57
N LEU A 284 -14.46 -16.24 -1.66
CA LEU A 284 -13.76 -16.55 -2.91
C LEU A 284 -13.17 -17.97 -2.82
N ASN A 285 -13.68 -18.87 -3.63
CA ASN A 285 -13.39 -20.31 -3.58
C ASN A 285 -12.32 -20.75 -4.59
N CYS A 286 -12.09 -19.97 -5.65
CA CYS A 286 -11.08 -20.30 -6.67
C CYS A 286 -9.63 -20.08 -6.19
N ILE A 287 -9.45 -19.55 -4.96
CA ILE A 287 -8.14 -19.23 -4.37
C ILE A 287 -7.56 -20.46 -3.65
N LYS A 288 -6.38 -20.91 -4.09
CA LYS A 288 -5.58 -21.94 -3.41
C LYS A 288 -4.30 -21.33 -2.86
N ALA A 289 -4.19 -21.23 -1.54
CA ALA A 289 -3.09 -20.55 -0.87
C ALA A 289 -2.08 -21.50 -0.21
N PHE A 290 -0.80 -21.31 -0.51
CA PHE A 290 0.31 -22.17 -0.09
C PHE A 290 1.42 -21.39 0.63
N CYS A 291 1.93 -21.97 1.73
CA CYS A 291 3.14 -21.48 2.38
C CYS A 291 4.37 -22.05 1.68
N TYR A 292 4.95 -21.28 0.76
CA TYR A 292 6.01 -21.76 -0.12
C TYR A 292 6.98 -20.64 -0.51
N ASP A 293 8.24 -21.00 -0.76
CA ASP A 293 9.25 -20.05 -1.24
C ASP A 293 9.12 -19.88 -2.76
N GLY A 294 8.65 -18.72 -3.21
CA GLY A 294 8.47 -18.41 -4.63
C GLY A 294 9.73 -18.56 -5.49
N THR A 295 10.92 -18.47 -4.89
CA THR A 295 12.20 -18.69 -5.62
C THR A 295 12.45 -20.16 -5.98
N LYS A 296 11.66 -21.08 -5.42
CA LYS A 296 11.73 -22.53 -5.63
C LYS A 296 10.46 -23.09 -6.27
N ALA A 297 9.56 -22.22 -6.76
CA ALA A 297 8.25 -22.64 -7.25
C ALA A 297 8.29 -23.36 -8.61
N LEU A 298 9.45 -23.43 -9.28
CA LEU A 298 9.65 -24.18 -10.51
C LEU A 298 10.06 -25.63 -10.21
N SER A 299 9.32 -26.59 -10.73
CA SER A 299 9.71 -28.00 -10.76
C SER A 299 10.45 -28.32 -12.06
N VAL A 300 11.57 -29.04 -11.95
CA VAL A 300 12.32 -29.57 -13.11
C VAL A 300 11.96 -31.03 -13.40
N GLU A 301 11.33 -31.70 -12.43
CA GLU A 301 10.90 -33.10 -12.55
C GLU A 301 9.40 -33.17 -12.81
N LYS A 302 8.99 -34.00 -13.78
CA LYS A 302 7.61 -34.47 -13.91
C LYS A 302 7.33 -35.46 -12.78
N LYS A 303 6.90 -34.95 -11.63
CA LYS A 303 6.20 -35.81 -10.66
C LYS A 303 4.81 -36.12 -11.21
N GLU A 304 4.28 -37.29 -10.87
CA GLU A 304 2.96 -37.77 -11.32
C GLU A 304 1.90 -36.66 -11.27
N ASP A 305 1.00 -36.65 -12.27
CA ASP A 305 0.00 -35.61 -12.62
C ASP A 305 -0.99 -35.16 -11.50
N LYS A 306 -0.76 -35.51 -10.23
CA LYS A 306 -1.68 -35.29 -9.11
C LYS A 306 -1.23 -34.24 -8.08
N GLN A 307 -0.13 -33.51 -8.30
CA GLN A 307 0.29 -32.47 -7.34
C GLN A 307 -0.44 -31.14 -7.59
N GLU A 308 -1.48 -30.85 -6.80
CA GLU A 308 -2.26 -29.60 -6.87
C GLU A 308 -1.51 -28.35 -6.36
N GLY A 309 -0.36 -28.52 -5.68
CA GLY A 309 0.40 -27.45 -5.03
C GLY A 309 1.84 -27.30 -5.53
N PRO A 310 2.59 -26.29 -5.05
CA PRO A 310 3.96 -26.03 -5.50
C PRO A 310 4.93 -27.18 -5.11
N PRO A 311 6.02 -27.38 -5.88
CA PRO A 311 6.43 -26.61 -7.06
C PRO A 311 5.63 -26.98 -8.33
N PHE A 312 5.61 -26.08 -9.32
CA PHE A 312 4.81 -26.20 -10.54
C PHE A 312 5.67 -26.44 -11.77
N LEU A 313 5.11 -27.11 -12.78
CA LEU A 313 5.77 -27.33 -14.07
C LEU A 313 5.99 -25.99 -14.82
N PRO A 314 7.03 -25.91 -15.67
CA PRO A 314 7.22 -24.76 -16.56
C PRO A 314 5.97 -24.49 -17.40
N GLU A 315 5.76 -23.22 -17.76
CA GLU A 315 4.72 -22.81 -18.71
C GLU A 315 3.30 -23.31 -18.36
N SER A 316 2.94 -23.26 -17.07
CA SER A 316 1.69 -23.81 -16.55
C SER A 316 0.66 -22.77 -16.10
N PHE A 317 1.00 -21.47 -16.18
CA PHE A 317 0.12 -20.36 -15.81
C PHE A 317 -0.17 -19.43 -16.98
N ASP A 318 -1.44 -19.04 -17.14
CA ASP A 318 -1.88 -18.09 -18.16
C ASP A 318 -1.43 -16.67 -17.81
N ARG A 319 -1.45 -16.34 -16.51
CA ARG A 319 -1.02 -15.05 -15.99
C ARG A 319 -0.25 -15.20 -14.69
N ILE A 320 0.72 -14.32 -14.49
CA ILE A 320 1.49 -14.26 -13.24
C ILE A 320 1.53 -12.83 -12.74
N LEU A 321 1.18 -12.66 -11.47
CA LEU A 321 1.44 -11.46 -10.69
C LEU A 321 2.69 -11.68 -9.83
N LEU A 322 3.67 -10.81 -10.03
CA LEU A 322 4.84 -10.68 -9.17
C LEU A 322 4.77 -9.33 -8.44
N ASP A 323 3.99 -9.29 -7.35
CA ASP A 323 3.98 -8.18 -6.39
C ASP A 323 5.17 -8.33 -5.45
N ALA A 324 6.36 -7.95 -5.93
CA ALA A 324 7.60 -8.39 -5.33
C ALA A 324 7.86 -7.72 -3.96
N PRO A 325 8.44 -8.45 -2.98
CA PRO A 325 8.92 -7.81 -1.75
C PRO A 325 9.95 -6.74 -2.11
N CYS A 326 9.79 -5.56 -1.54
CA CYS A 326 10.59 -4.38 -1.84
C CYS A 326 10.88 -3.59 -0.56
N SER A 327 11.70 -2.55 -0.69
CA SER A 327 12.03 -1.64 0.41
C SER A 327 10.83 -0.88 0.98
N GLY A 328 9.72 -0.76 0.24
CA GLY A 328 8.49 -0.11 0.74
C GLY A 328 8.62 1.39 0.99
N MET A 329 9.61 2.06 0.38
CA MET A 329 9.86 3.49 0.57
C MET A 329 8.75 4.40 0.04
N GLY A 330 7.85 3.89 -0.79
CA GLY A 330 6.71 4.63 -1.32
C GLY A 330 5.52 4.69 -0.37
N GLN A 331 5.55 3.99 0.76
CA GLN A 331 4.43 3.97 1.70
C GLN A 331 4.15 5.35 2.29
N ARG A 332 2.85 5.67 2.44
CA ARG A 332 2.38 6.94 2.99
C ARG A 332 1.21 6.73 3.97
N PRO A 333 1.19 7.46 5.10
CA PRO A 333 2.27 8.32 5.60
C PRO A 333 3.46 7.49 6.10
N ASN A 334 4.67 8.04 5.96
CA ASN A 334 5.89 7.48 6.51
C ASN A 334 6.85 8.62 6.90
N MET A 335 7.03 8.85 8.19
CA MET A 335 7.82 9.98 8.71
C MET A 335 9.26 9.58 9.05
N ALA A 336 9.54 8.29 9.21
CA ALA A 336 10.86 7.78 9.55
C ALA A 336 11.05 6.38 8.98
N TYR A 337 12.17 6.20 8.30
CA TYR A 337 12.58 4.95 7.67
C TYR A 337 13.87 4.44 8.31
N SER A 338 13.76 3.37 9.10
CA SER A 338 14.84 2.89 9.97
C SER A 338 15.77 1.88 9.31
N SER A 339 15.47 1.38 8.10
CA SER A 339 16.28 0.34 7.48
C SER A 339 17.64 0.86 7.00
N THR A 340 18.64 -0.02 7.05
CA THR A 340 20.01 0.27 6.60
C THR A 340 20.11 0.24 5.08
N LEU A 341 21.16 0.86 4.51
CA LEU A 341 21.41 0.81 3.06
C LEU A 341 21.58 -0.64 2.54
N LYS A 342 22.17 -1.52 3.35
CA LYS A 342 22.32 -2.95 3.03
C LYS A 342 20.96 -3.64 2.91
N GLU A 343 20.02 -3.33 3.80
CA GLU A 343 18.65 -3.86 3.73
C GLU A 343 17.92 -3.34 2.49
N VAL A 344 18.01 -2.04 2.22
CA VAL A 344 17.39 -1.40 1.04
C VAL A 344 17.88 -2.03 -0.26
N THR A 345 19.19 -2.28 -0.38
CA THR A 345 19.79 -2.82 -1.61
C THR A 345 19.69 -4.36 -1.71
N SER A 346 19.24 -5.04 -0.66
CA SER A 346 19.12 -6.51 -0.64
C SER A 346 17.95 -7.07 -1.45
N TYR A 347 16.98 -6.23 -1.82
CA TYR A 347 15.77 -6.66 -2.52
C TYR A 347 16.00 -6.99 -4.00
N GLN A 348 16.88 -6.25 -4.69
CA GLN A 348 17.11 -6.42 -6.13
C GLN A 348 17.48 -7.88 -6.51
N PRO A 349 18.45 -8.56 -5.83
CA PRO A 349 18.75 -9.96 -6.13
C PRO A 349 17.59 -10.93 -5.88
N LEU A 350 16.80 -10.70 -4.82
CA LEU A 350 15.62 -11.52 -4.52
C LEU A 350 14.54 -11.35 -5.59
N GLN A 351 14.27 -10.11 -5.99
CA GLN A 351 13.32 -9.78 -7.04
C GLN A 351 13.71 -10.44 -8.36
N ARG A 352 14.98 -10.38 -8.77
CA ARG A 352 15.48 -11.05 -9.98
C ARG A 352 15.31 -12.58 -9.95
N LYS A 353 15.53 -13.21 -8.78
CA LYS A 353 15.28 -14.65 -8.60
C LYS A 353 13.81 -14.99 -8.78
N LEU A 354 12.91 -14.25 -8.13
CA LEU A 354 11.45 -14.44 -8.25
C LEU A 354 10.99 -14.22 -9.69
N PHE A 355 11.45 -13.15 -10.33
CA PHE A 355 11.14 -12.81 -11.72
C PHE A 355 11.59 -13.92 -12.67
N SER A 356 12.79 -14.47 -12.48
CA SER A 356 13.30 -15.57 -13.31
C SER A 356 12.43 -16.82 -13.21
N VAL A 357 11.86 -17.09 -12.03
CA VAL A 357 10.90 -18.20 -11.83
C VAL A 357 9.56 -17.89 -12.49
N ALA A 358 9.06 -16.65 -12.36
CA ALA A 358 7.83 -16.20 -13.02
C ALA A 358 7.90 -16.45 -14.53
N VAL A 359 8.96 -16.00 -15.21
CA VAL A 359 9.11 -16.15 -16.67
C VAL A 359 9.10 -17.62 -17.12
N LYS A 360 9.68 -18.52 -16.31
CA LYS A 360 9.72 -19.97 -16.60
C LYS A 360 8.36 -20.64 -16.37
N LEU A 361 7.59 -20.17 -15.39
CA LEU A 361 6.25 -20.70 -15.09
C LEU A 361 5.17 -20.15 -16.04
N LEU A 362 5.42 -19.03 -16.72
CA LEU A 362 4.46 -18.37 -17.60
C LEU A 362 4.33 -19.08 -18.95
N LYS A 363 3.09 -19.32 -19.39
CA LYS A 363 2.80 -19.88 -20.73
C LYS A 363 3.25 -18.94 -21.85
N PRO A 364 3.59 -19.46 -23.04
CA PRO A 364 3.73 -18.65 -24.24
C PRO A 364 2.40 -17.93 -24.58
N GLY A 365 2.44 -16.63 -24.82
CA GLY A 365 1.27 -15.76 -24.93
C GLY A 365 0.71 -15.27 -23.59
N GLY A 366 1.24 -15.74 -22.46
CA GLY A 366 0.80 -15.34 -21.13
C GLY A 366 1.29 -13.95 -20.72
N VAL A 367 0.65 -13.38 -19.69
CA VAL A 367 0.95 -12.04 -19.16
C VAL A 367 1.66 -12.13 -17.81
N LEU A 368 2.73 -11.34 -17.65
CA LEU A 368 3.39 -11.10 -16.37
C LEU A 368 3.21 -9.63 -15.98
N VAL A 369 2.67 -9.38 -14.79
CA VAL A 369 2.72 -8.05 -14.16
C VAL A 369 3.72 -8.08 -13.01
N TYR A 370 4.69 -7.19 -13.07
CA TYR A 370 5.63 -6.90 -12.00
C TYR A 370 5.22 -5.60 -11.30
N SER A 371 5.07 -5.63 -9.98
CA SER A 371 4.74 -4.44 -9.20
C SER A 371 5.52 -4.33 -7.90
N THR A 372 5.75 -3.09 -7.46
CA THR A 372 6.35 -2.79 -6.14
C THR A 372 5.72 -1.52 -5.54
N CYS A 373 5.78 -1.38 -4.22
CA CYS A 373 5.40 -0.17 -3.48
C CYS A 373 6.60 0.65 -3.01
N THR A 374 7.66 0.66 -3.84
CA THR A 374 8.87 1.47 -3.62
C THR A 374 9.05 2.50 -4.73
N ILE A 375 10.07 3.33 -4.58
CA ILE A 375 10.42 4.45 -5.46
C ILE A 375 11.86 4.34 -5.97
N THR A 376 12.59 3.28 -5.62
CA THR A 376 13.99 3.10 -6.02
C THR A 376 14.09 2.65 -7.47
N LEU A 377 15.01 3.26 -8.22
CA LEU A 377 15.26 2.90 -9.62
C LEU A 377 15.74 1.43 -9.74
N SER A 378 16.53 0.98 -8.76
CA SER A 378 17.14 -0.37 -8.69
C SER A 378 16.13 -1.51 -8.53
N GLU A 379 14.97 -1.23 -7.96
CA GLU A 379 13.87 -2.17 -7.79
C GLU A 379 12.78 -1.96 -8.85
N ASN A 380 12.91 -0.99 -9.76
CA ASN A 380 11.85 -0.59 -10.70
C ASN A 380 12.38 -0.63 -12.14
N GLU A 381 12.75 0.52 -12.71
CA GLU A 381 13.14 0.63 -14.11
C GLU A 381 14.40 -0.18 -14.44
N GLU A 382 15.36 -0.31 -13.51
CA GLU A 382 16.53 -1.19 -13.69
C GLU A 382 16.13 -2.67 -13.76
N GLN A 383 15.07 -3.06 -13.07
CA GLN A 383 14.55 -4.43 -13.13
C GLN A 383 13.86 -4.71 -14.46
N VAL A 384 13.17 -3.71 -15.02
CA VAL A 384 12.60 -3.79 -16.37
C VAL A 384 13.70 -3.89 -17.42
N ALA A 385 14.72 -3.02 -17.35
CA ALA A 385 15.85 -3.06 -18.28
C ALA A 385 16.57 -4.42 -18.24
N TRP A 386 16.89 -4.91 -17.04
CA TRP A 386 17.46 -6.23 -16.83
C TRP A 386 16.58 -7.36 -17.38
N ALA A 387 15.26 -7.29 -17.16
CA ALA A 387 14.35 -8.32 -17.62
C ALA A 387 14.27 -8.39 -19.16
N LEU A 388 14.24 -7.24 -19.84
CA LEU A 388 14.22 -7.17 -21.30
C LEU A 388 15.52 -7.66 -21.93
N GLU A 389 16.66 -7.41 -21.28
CA GLU A 389 17.96 -7.93 -21.72
C GLU A 389 18.11 -9.44 -21.46
N THR A 390 17.70 -9.89 -20.27
CA THR A 390 17.89 -11.28 -19.82
C THR A 390 16.88 -12.25 -20.44
N PHE A 391 15.67 -11.79 -20.74
CA PHE A 391 14.59 -12.61 -21.28
C PHE A 391 14.10 -12.04 -22.62
N PRO A 392 14.76 -12.37 -23.75
CA PRO A 392 14.34 -11.91 -25.08
C PRO A 392 12.93 -12.38 -25.48
N CYS A 393 12.38 -13.38 -24.79
CA CYS A 393 11.01 -13.85 -24.96
C CYS A 393 9.97 -12.93 -24.33
N LEU A 394 10.36 -11.93 -23.53
CA LEU A 394 9.45 -10.95 -22.96
C LEU A 394 9.41 -9.68 -23.81
N GLN A 395 8.21 -9.14 -23.97
CA GLN A 395 7.98 -7.84 -24.57
C GLN A 395 7.19 -6.97 -23.59
N LEU A 396 7.64 -5.73 -23.38
CA LEU A 396 6.92 -4.74 -22.59
C LEU A 396 5.62 -4.35 -23.30
N GLN A 397 4.52 -4.23 -22.56
CA GLN A 397 3.18 -4.00 -23.10
C GLN A 397 2.54 -2.74 -22.52
N PRO A 398 1.64 -2.07 -23.27
CA PRO A 398 0.80 -1.01 -22.73
C PRO A 398 -0.15 -1.56 -21.65
N GLN A 399 -0.59 -0.66 -20.78
CA GLN A 399 -1.38 -0.98 -19.60
C GLN A 399 -2.71 -0.26 -19.66
N GLU A 400 -3.78 -0.96 -19.33
CA GLU A 400 -5.13 -0.41 -19.26
C GLU A 400 -5.77 -0.84 -17.93
N PRO A 401 -6.26 0.11 -17.10
CA PRO A 401 -6.15 1.56 -17.28
C PRO A 401 -4.71 2.06 -17.06
N HIS A 402 -4.39 3.22 -17.66
CA HIS A 402 -3.14 3.96 -17.42
C HIS A 402 -3.44 5.19 -16.55
N ILE A 403 -3.16 5.09 -15.25
CA ILE A 403 -3.47 6.11 -14.24
C ILE A 403 -2.20 6.79 -13.73
N GLY A 404 -1.13 6.03 -13.53
CA GLY A 404 0.15 6.55 -13.07
C GLY A 404 0.86 7.41 -14.12
N GLY A 405 1.98 8.02 -13.73
CA GLY A 405 2.89 8.67 -14.67
C GLY A 405 3.79 7.67 -15.40
N GLU A 406 4.58 8.17 -16.35
CA GLU A 406 5.59 7.36 -17.04
C GLU A 406 6.77 6.97 -16.13
N GLY A 407 7.54 5.96 -16.55
CA GLY A 407 8.74 5.53 -15.84
C GLY A 407 9.81 6.62 -15.71
N MET A 408 10.62 6.53 -14.65
CA MET A 408 11.71 7.46 -14.37
C MET A 408 12.94 7.17 -15.23
N ARG A 409 13.61 8.22 -15.71
CA ARG A 409 14.89 8.10 -16.44
C ARG A 409 16.03 7.67 -15.50
N GLY A 410 17.04 7.00 -16.06
CA GLY A 410 18.23 6.55 -15.33
C GLY A 410 18.58 5.08 -15.52
N ALA A 411 17.67 4.27 -16.09
CA ALA A 411 17.88 2.84 -16.31
C ALA A 411 18.27 2.49 -17.76
N GLY A 412 18.55 3.49 -18.62
CA GLY A 412 18.86 3.25 -20.04
C GLY A 412 17.68 2.80 -20.90
N LEU A 413 16.44 2.89 -20.40
CA LEU A 413 15.23 2.59 -21.17
C LEU A 413 14.93 3.73 -22.17
N ALA A 414 14.47 3.36 -23.37
CA ALA A 414 14.04 4.34 -24.36
C ALA A 414 12.75 5.06 -23.92
N LEU A 415 12.52 6.29 -24.39
CA LEU A 415 11.35 7.10 -24.02
C LEU A 415 10.01 6.39 -24.29
N HIS A 416 9.92 5.63 -25.39
CA HIS A 416 8.70 4.88 -25.69
C HIS A 416 8.47 3.72 -24.71
N GLN A 417 9.53 3.13 -24.13
CA GLN A 417 9.41 2.08 -23.12
C GLN A 417 8.97 2.68 -21.78
N LEU A 418 9.50 3.85 -21.40
CA LEU A 418 9.10 4.54 -20.17
C LEU A 418 7.59 4.86 -20.16
N LYS A 419 7.01 5.22 -21.30
CA LYS A 419 5.56 5.46 -21.47
C LYS A 419 4.69 4.21 -21.32
N LEU A 420 5.27 3.01 -21.41
CA LEU A 420 4.55 1.75 -21.19
C LEU A 420 4.54 1.34 -19.71
N LEU A 421 5.33 2.01 -18.87
CA LEU A 421 5.39 1.79 -17.43
C LEU A 421 4.37 2.70 -16.73
N GLN A 422 3.94 2.30 -15.53
CA GLN A 422 3.16 3.16 -14.64
C GLN A 422 3.93 3.37 -13.35
N ARG A 423 4.35 4.60 -13.09
CA ARG A 423 4.99 5.04 -11.86
C ARG A 423 4.11 6.05 -11.17
N PHE A 424 3.76 5.78 -9.92
CA PHE A 424 3.01 6.69 -9.08
C PHE A 424 4.01 7.50 -8.25
N ASP A 425 4.07 8.80 -8.52
CA ASP A 425 4.95 9.74 -7.83
C ASP A 425 4.15 10.50 -6.75
N PRO A 426 4.45 10.30 -5.46
CA PRO A 426 3.82 11.04 -4.37
C PRO A 426 3.86 12.56 -4.50
N SER A 427 4.85 13.11 -5.23
CA SER A 427 5.03 14.55 -5.41
C SER A 427 4.26 15.14 -6.60
N ALA A 428 3.50 14.31 -7.33
CA ALA A 428 2.69 14.75 -8.48
C ALA A 428 1.41 15.50 -8.07
N GLY A 429 0.90 15.26 -6.86
CA GLY A 429 -0.21 15.99 -6.26
C GLY A 429 0.28 17.21 -5.47
N THR A 430 -0.57 18.22 -5.29
CA THR A 430 -0.27 19.33 -4.39
C THR A 430 -0.70 18.95 -2.97
N LEU A 431 0.18 19.10 -1.98
CA LEU A 431 -0.21 19.11 -0.56
C LEU A 431 -1.07 20.34 -0.25
N GLN A 432 -2.35 20.30 -0.60
CA GLN A 432 -3.33 21.25 -0.10
C GLN A 432 -4.10 20.62 1.05
N GLY A 433 -4.22 21.37 2.14
CA GLY A 433 -5.11 20.98 3.23
C GLY A 433 -6.54 21.01 2.71
N THR A 434 -7.28 19.94 2.96
CA THR A 434 -8.67 19.85 2.60
C THR A 434 -9.49 20.18 3.84
N ASP A 435 -10.21 21.30 3.81
CA ASP A 435 -11.17 21.70 4.82
C ASP A 435 -12.61 21.48 4.32
N MET A 436 -13.59 21.75 5.20
CA MET A 436 -15.00 21.51 4.88
C MET A 436 -15.53 22.41 3.75
N GLU A 437 -15.08 23.66 3.70
CA GLU A 437 -15.50 24.63 2.69
C GLU A 437 -14.95 24.25 1.32
N SER A 438 -13.65 23.94 1.24
CA SER A 438 -13.00 23.47 0.01
C SER A 438 -13.60 22.17 -0.52
N LEU A 439 -14.08 21.25 0.34
CA LEU A 439 -14.77 20.03 -0.12
C LEU A 439 -16.14 20.30 -0.75
N GLN A 440 -16.88 21.29 -0.27
CA GLN A 440 -18.19 21.62 -0.82
C GLN A 440 -18.07 22.28 -2.21
N ASP A 441 -17.01 23.06 -2.41
CA ASP A 441 -16.76 23.77 -3.67
C ASP A 441 -15.94 22.93 -4.70
N CYS A 442 -15.39 21.78 -4.31
CA CYS A 442 -14.57 20.95 -5.18
C CYS A 442 -15.43 20.12 -6.15
N ARG A 443 -15.03 20.09 -7.43
CA ARG A 443 -15.69 19.25 -8.44
C ARG A 443 -15.26 17.79 -8.28
N GLU A 444 -16.15 16.85 -8.56
CA GLU A 444 -15.84 15.41 -8.47
C GLU A 444 -14.63 15.01 -9.33
N GLU A 445 -14.48 15.61 -10.51
CA GLU A 445 -13.34 15.38 -11.42
C GLU A 445 -11.99 15.78 -10.79
N ASP A 446 -11.97 16.86 -10.02
CA ASP A 446 -10.76 17.34 -9.34
C ASP A 446 -10.37 16.38 -8.20
N LEU A 447 -11.34 15.82 -7.48
CA LEU A 447 -11.12 14.81 -6.44
C LEU A 447 -10.63 13.47 -7.01
N VAL A 448 -11.15 13.05 -8.17
CA VAL A 448 -10.65 11.87 -8.88
C VAL A 448 -9.21 12.10 -9.38
N SER A 449 -8.93 13.27 -9.95
CA SER A 449 -7.58 13.66 -10.37
C SER A 449 -6.61 13.68 -9.19
N LEU A 450 -7.05 14.19 -8.03
CA LEU A 450 -6.28 14.16 -6.79
C LEU A 450 -6.03 12.73 -6.32
N ALA A 451 -7.03 11.84 -6.35
CA ALA A 451 -6.86 10.43 -6.00
C ALA A 451 -5.79 9.73 -6.86
N ASN A 452 -5.75 10.07 -8.16
CA ASN A 452 -4.81 9.49 -9.12
C ASN A 452 -3.38 9.95 -8.91
N LYS A 453 -3.18 11.19 -8.47
CA LYS A 453 -1.85 11.81 -8.29
C LYS A 453 -1.34 11.70 -6.87
N ASP A 454 -2.14 12.07 -5.88
CA ASP A 454 -1.76 12.07 -4.47
C ASP A 454 -1.97 10.69 -3.84
N CYS A 455 -1.13 9.73 -4.23
CA CYS A 455 -1.16 8.37 -3.70
C CYS A 455 0.23 7.92 -3.23
N ILE A 456 0.33 6.64 -2.84
CA ILE A 456 1.61 6.05 -2.43
C ILE A 456 2.58 5.95 -3.61
N GLY A 457 3.87 5.92 -3.32
CA GLY A 457 4.90 5.55 -4.29
C GLY A 457 4.71 4.11 -4.74
N PHE A 458 4.56 3.90 -6.04
CA PHE A 458 4.22 2.59 -6.60
C PHE A 458 4.72 2.46 -8.03
N PHE A 459 4.96 1.22 -8.48
CA PHE A 459 5.45 0.93 -9.82
C PHE A 459 4.76 -0.31 -10.40
N ILE A 460 4.42 -0.26 -11.68
CA ILE A 460 3.79 -1.36 -12.43
C ILE A 460 4.45 -1.48 -13.82
N ALA A 461 4.90 -2.69 -14.14
CA ALA A 461 5.37 -3.07 -15.46
C ALA A 461 4.61 -4.32 -15.95
N LYS A 462 4.13 -4.28 -17.19
CA LYS A 462 3.40 -5.39 -17.83
C LYS A 462 4.20 -5.96 -18.98
N PHE A 463 4.33 -7.28 -19.01
CA PHE A 463 5.02 -8.02 -20.05
C PHE A 463 4.10 -9.08 -20.64
N ILE A 464 4.30 -9.38 -21.91
CA ILE A 464 3.79 -10.59 -22.55
C ILE A 464 4.97 -11.51 -22.87
N LYS A 465 4.79 -12.81 -22.68
CA LYS A 465 5.74 -13.81 -23.17
C LYS A 465 5.40 -14.16 -24.61
N LEU A 466 6.31 -13.92 -25.54
CA LEU A 466 6.13 -14.22 -26.94
C LEU A 466 5.98 -15.73 -27.15
N LYS A 467 5.10 -16.12 -28.07
CA LYS A 467 5.03 -17.51 -28.54
C LYS A 467 6.33 -17.85 -29.24
N GLY A 468 6.96 -18.97 -28.89
CA GLY A 468 8.11 -19.49 -29.64
C GLY A 468 7.72 -19.60 -31.12
N LYS A 469 8.61 -19.16 -32.02
CA LYS A 469 8.43 -19.31 -33.47
C LYS A 469 8.44 -20.77 -33.86
#